data_AF-A0A822DFE2-F1
#
_entry.id   AF-A0A822DFE2-F1
#
_cell.length_a   1.000
_cell.length_b   1.000
_cell.length_c   1.000
_cell.angle_alpha   90.00
_cell.angle_beta   90.00
_cell.angle_gamma   90.00
#
_symmetry.space_group_name_H-M   'P 1'
#
loop_
_entity.id
_entity.type
_entity.pdbx_description
1 polymer ?
#
loop_
_entity_poly.entity_id
_entity_poly.type
_entity_poly.pdbx_seq_one_letter_code
_entity_poly.pdbx_strand_id
1 'polypeptide(L)'
;MRTSNLRTVVLHKRSDQQIFGLHFGDDIPYGVYIITIEPNSPAADADIQPGDRVLAVNGQLVSQIFGNPREIVSEFSNRVQSLTLTLESSDILRIIDEPFTNGYYNNYYQYSSNYNQG
;
A
#
# COMPACT_ATOMS: atom_id res chain seq x y z
N MET A 1 11.11 12.52 -15.11
CA MET A 1 10.70 11.10 -15.15
C MET A 1 11.49 10.41 -14.06
N ARG A 2 10.86 10.02 -12.95
CA ARG A 2 11.55 9.26 -11.90
C ARG A 2 11.68 7.83 -12.45
N THR A 3 12.90 7.36 -12.62
CA THR A 3 13.18 5.99 -13.10
C THR A 3 12.47 5.01 -12.17
N SER A 4 11.69 4.06 -12.71
CA SER A 4 11.04 3.03 -11.89
C SER A 4 12.12 2.30 -11.09
N ASN A 5 12.05 2.42 -9.77
CA ASN A 5 13.00 1.80 -8.86
C ASN A 5 12.29 0.63 -8.17
N LEU A 6 12.72 -0.58 -8.54
CA LEU A 6 12.29 -1.81 -7.91
C LEU A 6 13.10 -2.03 -6.63
N ARG A 7 12.41 -2.17 -5.50
CA ARG A 7 13.07 -2.43 -4.21
C ARG A 7 12.27 -3.39 -3.34
N THR A 8 12.99 -4.06 -2.45
CA THR A 8 12.40 -4.93 -1.44
C THR A 8 12.54 -4.28 -0.09
N VAL A 9 11.42 -4.15 0.63
CA VAL A 9 11.35 -3.57 1.96
C VAL A 9 10.84 -4.62 2.94
N VAL A 10 11.46 -4.70 4.10
CA VAL A 10 11.00 -5.55 5.20
C VAL A 10 10.52 -4.67 6.33
N LEU A 11 9.26 -4.86 6.73
CA LEU A 11 8.68 -4.20 7.87
C LEU A 11 8.67 -5.13 9.07
N HIS A 12 8.93 -4.58 10.25
CA HIS A 12 8.91 -5.32 11.50
C HIS A 12 7.98 -4.64 12.49
N LYS A 13 7.03 -5.38 13.03
CA LYS A 13 6.24 -4.90 14.17
C LYS A 13 7.15 -4.77 15.39
N ARG A 14 6.84 -3.78 16.23
CA ARG A 14 7.47 -3.56 17.54
C ARG A 14 6.76 -4.35 18.65
N SER A 15 5.51 -4.78 18.42
CA SER A 15 4.75 -5.67 19.29
C SER A 15 3.65 -6.40 18.53
N ASP A 16 3.13 -7.49 19.10
CA ASP A 16 2.09 -8.32 18.46
C ASP A 16 0.78 -7.58 18.18
N GLN A 17 0.50 -6.53 18.96
CA GLN A 17 -0.71 -5.70 18.82
C GLN A 17 -0.54 -4.56 17.81
N GLN A 18 0.68 -4.30 17.32
CA GLN A 18 0.95 -3.22 16.39
C GLN A 18 0.57 -3.63 14.96
N ILE A 19 0.00 -2.70 14.19
CA ILE A 19 -0.17 -2.84 12.74
C ILE A 19 1.01 -2.26 11.98
N PHE A 20 1.20 -2.63 10.72
CA PHE A 20 2.28 -2.09 9.89
C PHE A 20 2.03 -0.65 9.42
N GLY A 21 0.78 -0.17 9.47
CA GLY A 21 0.41 1.20 9.09
C GLY A 21 0.40 1.48 7.59
N LEU A 22 0.07 0.47 6.77
CA LEU A 22 -0.08 0.61 5.32
C LEU A 22 -1.55 0.58 4.93
N HIS A 23 -1.95 1.53 4.09
CA HIS A 23 -3.27 1.55 3.45
C HIS A 23 -3.09 1.37 1.94
N PHE A 24 -3.91 0.51 1.34
CA PHE A 24 -3.81 0.14 -0.07
C PHE A 24 -5.05 0.55 -0.86
N GLY A 25 -4.83 1.06 -2.08
CA GLY A 25 -5.86 1.22 -3.11
C GLY A 25 -5.69 0.16 -4.20
N ASP A 26 -6.79 -0.47 -4.60
CA ASP A 26 -6.84 -1.56 -5.58
C ASP A 26 -7.75 -1.26 -6.79
N ASP A 27 -8.40 -0.09 -6.83
CA ASP A 27 -9.15 0.40 -8.00
C ASP A 27 -8.28 1.13 -9.02
N ILE A 28 -7.04 1.44 -8.67
CA ILE A 28 -6.12 2.13 -9.55
C ILE A 28 -5.74 1.14 -10.67
N PRO A 29 -5.87 1.54 -11.94
CA PRO A 29 -5.60 0.65 -13.05
C PRO A 29 -4.27 -0.11 -12.88
N TYR A 30 -4.34 -1.41 -13.12
CA TYR A 30 -3.18 -2.30 -13.22
C TYR A 30 -2.45 -2.65 -11.93
N GLY A 31 -3.01 -2.46 -10.72
CA GLY A 31 -2.41 -3.09 -9.53
C GLY A 31 -2.85 -2.55 -8.18
N VAL A 32 -2.10 -2.95 -7.15
CA VAL A 32 -2.26 -2.49 -5.76
C VAL A 32 -1.22 -1.43 -5.49
N TYR A 33 -1.64 -0.30 -4.93
CA TYR A 33 -0.76 0.81 -4.60
C TYR A 33 -0.92 1.21 -3.15
N ILE A 34 0.17 1.68 -2.56
CA ILE A 34 0.16 2.27 -1.23
C ILE A 34 -0.39 3.69 -1.38
N ILE A 35 -1.46 4.00 -0.67
CA ILE A 35 -2.14 5.30 -0.77
C ILE A 35 -1.92 6.16 0.47
N THR A 36 -1.76 5.53 1.64
CA THR A 36 -1.52 6.22 2.91
C THR A 36 -0.57 5.41 3.78
N ILE A 37 0.27 6.11 4.52
CA ILE A 37 1.14 5.55 5.55
C ILE A 37 0.78 6.19 6.88
N GLU A 38 0.54 5.37 7.91
CA GLU A 38 0.22 5.87 9.24
C GLU A 38 1.46 6.41 9.95
N PRO A 39 1.38 7.60 10.58
CA PRO A 39 2.46 8.11 11.41
C PRO A 39 2.85 7.14 12.54
N ASN A 40 4.13 7.11 12.90
CA ASN A 40 4.69 6.26 13.97
C ASN A 40 4.53 4.75 13.77
N SER A 41 4.17 4.30 12.57
CA SER A 41 4.05 2.88 12.20
C SER A 41 5.38 2.31 11.69
N PRO A 42 5.53 0.97 11.60
CA PRO A 42 6.68 0.36 10.95
C PRO A 42 6.88 0.82 9.49
N ALA A 43 5.80 1.09 8.76
CA ALA A 43 5.88 1.59 7.40
C ALA A 43 6.42 3.03 7.32
N ALA A 44 6.12 3.88 8.30
CA ALA A 44 6.64 5.25 8.35
C ALA A 44 8.16 5.32 8.57
N ASP A 45 8.72 4.30 9.23
CA ASP A 45 10.17 4.19 9.45
C ASP A 45 10.91 3.55 8.27
N ALA A 46 10.17 3.01 7.29
CA ALA A 46 10.72 2.29 6.16
C ALA A 46 10.83 3.18 4.93
N ASP A 47 11.59 2.73 3.92
CA ASP A 47 11.69 3.40 2.63
C ASP A 47 10.46 3.09 1.76
N ILE A 48 9.27 3.53 2.21
CA ILE A 48 7.98 3.34 1.56
C ILE A 48 7.30 4.68 1.41
N GLN A 49 6.64 4.91 0.28
CA GLN A 49 5.96 6.17 -0.03
C GLN A 49 4.59 5.90 -0.65
N PRO A 50 3.58 6.77 -0.41
CA PRO A 50 2.38 6.77 -1.21
C PRO A 50 2.71 6.82 -2.71
N GLY A 51 2.08 5.96 -3.48
CA GLY A 51 2.29 5.77 -4.91
C GLY A 51 3.20 4.61 -5.28
N ASP A 52 3.88 4.00 -4.30
CA ASP A 52 4.53 2.72 -4.53
C ASP A 52 3.51 1.64 -4.92
N ARG A 53 3.81 0.93 -6.00
CA ARG A 53 3.05 -0.23 -6.46
C ARG A 53 3.57 -1.48 -5.78
N VAL A 54 2.67 -2.27 -5.22
CA VAL A 54 3.00 -3.56 -4.59
C VAL A 54 3.01 -4.65 -5.65
N LEU A 55 4.18 -5.25 -5.87
CA LEU A 55 4.36 -6.33 -6.84
C LEU A 55 4.36 -7.71 -6.18
N ALA A 56 4.87 -7.80 -4.94
CA ALA A 56 4.92 -9.05 -4.19
C ALA A 56 4.74 -8.82 -2.68
N VAL A 57 4.18 -9.81 -2.01
CA VAL A 57 4.05 -9.88 -0.55
C VAL A 57 4.65 -11.20 -0.09
N ASN A 58 5.60 -11.14 0.84
CA ASN A 58 6.33 -12.30 1.37
C ASN A 58 6.90 -13.22 0.26
N GLY A 59 7.39 -12.61 -0.83
CA GLY A 59 7.94 -13.32 -1.99
C GLY A 59 6.92 -13.91 -2.97
N GLN A 60 5.62 -13.78 -2.69
CA GLN A 60 4.56 -14.18 -3.61
C GLN A 60 4.09 -12.99 -4.44
N LEU A 61 4.13 -13.12 -5.77
CA LEU A 61 3.70 -12.07 -6.69
C LEU A 61 2.20 -11.83 -6.54
N VAL A 62 1.80 -10.57 -6.33
CA VAL A 62 0.39 -10.17 -6.19
C VAL A 62 -0.42 -10.59 -7.41
N SER A 63 0.17 -10.55 -8.62
CA SER A 63 -0.48 -11.00 -9.86
C SER A 63 -0.79 -12.50 -9.92
N GLN A 64 -0.17 -13.31 -9.05
CA GLN A 64 -0.36 -14.75 -8.98
C GLN A 64 -1.31 -15.18 -7.86
N ILE A 65 -1.68 -14.26 -6.96
CA ILE A 65 -2.56 -14.59 -5.84
C ILE A 65 -4.01 -14.42 -6.30
N PHE A 66 -4.78 -15.51 -6.25
CA PHE A 66 -6.21 -15.50 -6.56
C PHE A 66 -7.00 -14.91 -5.38
N GLY A 67 -7.83 -13.90 -5.63
CA GLY A 67 -8.65 -13.25 -4.60
C GLY A 67 -8.63 -11.73 -4.71
N ASN A 68 -9.22 -11.03 -3.74
CA ASN A 68 -9.07 -9.58 -3.65
C ASN A 68 -7.66 -9.27 -3.09
N PRO A 69 -6.80 -8.56 -3.84
CA PRO A 69 -5.43 -8.27 -3.42
C PRO A 69 -5.32 -7.53 -2.08
N ARG A 70 -6.30 -6.67 -1.75
CA ARG A 70 -6.36 -5.97 -0.46
C ARG A 70 -6.57 -6.93 0.70
N GLU A 71 -7.46 -7.91 0.54
CA GLU A 71 -7.71 -8.93 1.56
C GLU A 71 -6.46 -9.75 1.83
N ILE A 72 -5.75 -10.15 0.78
CA ILE A 72 -4.51 -10.92 0.86
C ILE A 72 -3.43 -10.14 1.63
N VAL A 73 -3.20 -8.88 1.27
CA VAL A 73 -2.21 -8.04 1.95
C VAL A 73 -2.60 -7.84 3.43
N SER A 74 -3.89 -7.66 3.71
CA SER A 74 -4.39 -7.54 5.09
C SER A 74 -4.24 -8.84 5.90
N GLU A 75 -4.52 -10.00 5.31
CA GLU A 75 -4.39 -11.30 5.97
C GLU A 75 -2.92 -11.59 6.34
N PHE A 76 -2.01 -11.33 5.40
CA PHE A 76 -0.57 -11.47 5.65
C PHE A 76 -0.10 -10.52 6.74
N SER A 77 -0.56 -9.27 6.75
CA SER A 77 -0.12 -8.27 7.74
C SER A 77 -0.54 -8.59 9.19
N ASN A 78 -1.70 -9.19 9.40
CA ASN A 78 -2.24 -9.41 10.75
C ASN A 78 -1.61 -10.59 11.49
N ARG A 79 -1.08 -11.58 10.76
CA ARG A 79 -0.64 -12.87 11.34
C ARG A 79 0.88 -12.99 11.51
N VAL A 80 1.64 -11.99 11.07
CA VAL A 80 3.11 -12.04 11.02
C VAL A 80 3.74 -10.90 11.81
N GLN A 81 4.95 -11.14 12.34
CA GLN A 81 5.79 -10.13 12.96
C GLN A 81 6.56 -9.30 11.93
N SER A 82 6.84 -9.91 10.77
CA SER A 82 7.61 -9.30 9.70
C SER A 82 6.91 -9.46 8.35
N LEU A 83 6.84 -8.38 7.58
CA LEU A 83 6.21 -8.34 6.26
C LEU A 83 7.24 -7.92 5.23
N THR A 84 7.47 -8.75 4.20
CA THR A 84 8.35 -8.39 3.08
C THR A 84 7.52 -7.93 1.90
N LEU A 85 7.82 -6.76 1.35
CA LEU A 85 7.16 -6.20 0.18
C LEU A 85 8.16 -5.96 -0.94
N THR A 86 7.79 -6.35 -2.16
CA THR A 86 8.49 -5.90 -3.37
C THR A 86 7.70 -4.75 -3.97
N LEU A 87 8.33 -3.58 -4.05
CA LEU A 87 7.72 -2.32 -4.43
C LEU A 87 8.35 -1.76 -5.70
N GLU A 88 7.54 -1.15 -6.54
CA GLU A 88 7.97 -0.33 -7.68
C GLU A 88 7.51 1.11 -7.46
N SER A 89 8.44 2.06 -7.43
CA SER A 89 8.08 3.48 -7.33
C SER A 89 7.31 3.92 -8.57
N SER A 90 6.17 4.57 -8.35
CA SER A 90 5.33 5.13 -9.40
C SER A 90 4.86 6.54 -9.03
N ASP A 91 4.85 7.44 -10.02
CA ASP A 91 4.28 8.78 -9.87
C ASP A 91 2.74 8.78 -10.08
N ILE A 92 2.09 7.60 -10.04
CA ILE A 92 0.67 7.45 -10.40
C ILE A 92 -0.26 8.30 -9.54
N LEU A 93 0.03 8.47 -8.25
CA LEU A 93 -0.80 9.31 -7.38
C LEU A 93 -0.76 10.78 -7.82
N ARG A 94 0.38 11.27 -8.31
CA ARG A 94 0.49 12.62 -8.88
C ARG A 94 -0.29 12.75 -10.19
N ILE A 95 -0.36 11.67 -10.99
CA ILE A 95 -1.07 11.65 -12.28
C ILE A 95 -2.58 11.64 -12.06
N ILE A 96 -3.08 10.90 -11.04
CA ILE A 96 -4.51 10.86 -10.74
C ILE A 96 -4.99 12.12 -9.99
N ASP A 97 -4.12 12.81 -9.25
CA ASP A 97 -4.38 14.12 -8.65
C ASP A 97 -4.49 15.26 -9.70
N GLU A 98 -4.17 15.00 -10.98
CA GLU A 98 -4.44 15.98 -12.03
C GLU A 98 -5.96 16.07 -12.33
N PRO A 99 -6.50 17.28 -12.56
CA PRO A 99 -7.95 17.57 -12.62
C PRO A 99 -8.73 16.82 -13.71
N PHE A 100 -8.06 16.03 -14.56
CA PHE A 100 -8.66 15.23 -15.62
C PHE A 100 -9.21 13.87 -15.15
N THR A 101 -9.01 13.46 -13.90
CA THR A 101 -9.35 12.10 -13.42
C THR A 101 -10.43 12.04 -12.32
N ASN A 102 -11.16 13.15 -12.13
CA ASN A 102 -12.10 13.45 -11.02
C ASN A 102 -13.29 12.45 -10.85
N GLY A 103 -13.42 11.43 -11.70
CA GLY A 103 -14.45 10.39 -11.59
C GLY A 103 -14.06 9.19 -10.72
N TYR A 104 -12.76 8.86 -10.60
CA TYR A 104 -12.30 7.68 -9.86
C TYR A 104 -11.95 7.99 -8.39
N TYR A 105 -11.54 9.23 -8.11
CA TYR A 105 -10.92 9.62 -6.83
C TYR A 105 -11.91 9.92 -5.69
N ASN A 106 -13.14 10.34 -6.00
CA ASN A 106 -14.13 10.79 -4.99
C ASN A 106 -14.63 9.70 -4.03
N ASN A 107 -14.35 8.43 -4.31
CA ASN A 107 -14.67 7.33 -3.41
C ASN A 107 -13.54 7.01 -2.40
N TYR A 108 -12.30 7.43 -2.65
CA TYR A 108 -11.12 7.00 -1.87
C TYR A 108 -10.95 7.75 -0.55
N TYR A 109 -11.20 9.05 -0.55
CA TYR A 109 -11.14 9.86 0.68
C TYR A 109 -12.36 9.67 1.59
N GLN A 110 -13.46 9.13 1.06
CA GLN A 110 -14.61 8.77 1.88
C GLN A 110 -14.32 7.55 2.77
N TYR A 111 -13.44 6.63 2.35
CA TYR A 111 -13.02 5.49 3.18
C TYR A 111 -11.98 5.88 4.24
N SER A 112 -11.03 6.78 3.94
CA SER A 112 -10.04 7.24 4.93
C SER A 112 -10.64 8.14 6.02
N SER A 113 -11.75 8.84 5.72
CA SER A 113 -12.44 9.68 6.70
C SER A 113 -13.15 8.87 7.80
N ASN A 114 -13.48 7.59 7.53
CA ASN A 114 -14.20 6.73 8.48
C ASN A 114 -13.29 5.93 9.42
N TYR A 115 -11.98 5.87 9.18
CA TYR A 115 -11.03 5.16 10.04
C TYR A 115 -10.30 6.07 11.05
N ASN A 116 -10.51 7.39 10.98
CA ASN A 116 -9.95 8.35 11.95
C ASN A 116 -10.96 8.74 13.07
N GLN A 117 -12.02 7.95 13.27
CA GLN A 117 -13.01 8.13 14.32
C GLN A 117 -13.27 6.78 15.02
N GLY A 118 -12.34 6.36 15.88
CA GLY A 118 -12.47 5.12 16.66
C GLY A 118 -11.28 4.90 17.57
#